data_AF-A0A8H4RBC3-F1
#
_entry.id   AF-A0A8H4RBC3-F1
#
_cell.length_a   1.000
_cell.length_b   1.000
_cell.length_c   1.000
_cell.angle_alpha   90.00
_cell.angle_beta   90.00
_cell.angle_gamma   90.00
#
_symmetry.space_group_name_H-M   'P 1'
#
loop_
_entity.id
_entity.type
_entity.pdbx_description
1 polymer ?
#
loop_
_entity_poly.entity_id
_entity_poly.type
_entity_poly.pdbx_seq_one_letter_code
_entity_poly.pdbx_strand_id
1 'polypeptide(L)'
;MLTNKIHQTKPDLNEPEDILSSSLGVIFPDDITNQHGDPTTPVIYLSPSFGPLYLTLADPIGETSRQLFSHFLWNASVLLAEYIEEGSPSQWGVQGERVLELGAGTGLAGMVACLKGAEEVVVSDYPAEEVLLNIRLNVTRNITDRKEAPLAPSLGKISVEGHGWGDLTTPFSLGNKGKFSRILVADCLWMPYQHANLRASIAHFLGQGGKAWVIAGFHTGREKMRGFFAEAELKSVGLGVERIWERNAGWG
;
A
#
# COMPACT_ATOMS: atom_id res chain seq x y z
N MET A 1 -10.61 -14.75 -4.93
CA MET A 1 -9.26 -14.81 -4.34
C MET A 1 -8.56 -13.49 -4.60
N LEU A 2 -7.68 -13.04 -3.70
CA LEU A 2 -6.90 -11.78 -3.82
C LEU A 2 -6.17 -11.66 -5.17
N THR A 3 -5.71 -12.80 -5.71
CA THR A 3 -5.00 -12.89 -6.99
C THR A 3 -5.90 -12.70 -8.22
N ASN A 4 -7.22 -12.88 -8.11
CA ASN A 4 -8.14 -12.78 -9.26
C ASN A 4 -8.29 -11.35 -9.79
N LYS A 5 -7.89 -10.35 -9.00
CA LYS A 5 -7.91 -8.94 -9.42
C LYS A 5 -6.60 -8.48 -10.05
N ILE A 6 -5.59 -9.35 -10.09
CA ILE A 6 -4.26 -8.97 -10.59
C ILE A 6 -4.01 -9.64 -11.94
N HIS A 7 -3.76 -8.82 -12.95
CA HIS A 7 -3.35 -9.27 -14.28
C HIS A 7 -1.96 -8.74 -14.58
N GLN A 8 -1.03 -9.60 -14.97
CA GLN A 8 0.29 -9.20 -15.45
C GLN A 8 0.26 -9.13 -16.99
N THR A 9 0.65 -7.99 -17.55
CA THR A 9 0.85 -7.88 -19.00
C THR A 9 2.23 -8.42 -19.33
N LYS A 10 2.36 -9.73 -19.50
CA LYS A 10 3.64 -10.32 -19.91
C LYS A 10 3.89 -10.04 -21.41
N PRO A 11 5.10 -9.63 -21.81
CA PRO A 11 5.59 -9.88 -23.17
C PRO A 11 5.62 -11.41 -23.39
N ASP A 12 5.58 -11.87 -24.64
CA ASP A 12 5.51 -13.30 -25.02
C ASP A 12 6.33 -14.24 -24.10
N LEU A 13 5.69 -15.32 -23.63
CA LEU A 13 6.22 -16.36 -22.74
C LEU A 13 7.31 -17.24 -23.41
N ASN A 14 8.35 -16.64 -23.98
CA ASN A 14 9.37 -17.35 -24.75
C ASN A 14 10.72 -17.46 -24.05
N GLU A 15 10.97 -16.71 -22.97
CA GLU A 15 12.22 -16.81 -22.22
C GLU A 15 12.18 -17.94 -21.16
N PRO A 16 13.27 -18.68 -20.96
CA PRO A 16 13.33 -19.80 -20.01
C PRO A 16 12.94 -19.41 -18.57
N GLU A 17 13.29 -18.20 -18.14
CA GLU A 17 13.00 -17.66 -16.82
C GLU A 17 11.49 -17.39 -16.62
N ASP A 18 10.78 -17.00 -17.68
CA ASP A 18 9.34 -16.77 -17.66
C ASP A 18 8.56 -18.09 -17.56
N ILE A 19 9.03 -19.11 -18.27
CA ILE A 19 8.50 -20.47 -18.18
C ILE A 19 8.72 -21.02 -16.76
N LEU A 20 9.92 -20.84 -16.21
CA LEU A 20 10.22 -21.27 -14.85
C LEU A 20 9.34 -20.55 -13.82
N SER A 21 9.29 -19.22 -13.86
CA SER A 21 8.51 -18.40 -12.92
C SER A 21 7.00 -18.69 -12.98
N SER A 22 6.44 -18.87 -14.19
CA SER A 22 5.02 -19.26 -14.35
C SER A 22 4.75 -20.71 -13.93
N SER A 23 5.71 -21.61 -14.07
CA SER A 23 5.57 -23.01 -13.65
C SER A 23 5.61 -23.18 -12.12
N LEU A 24 6.19 -22.25 -11.37
CA LEU A 24 6.27 -22.36 -9.89
C LEU A 24 4.90 -22.39 -9.22
N GLY A 25 3.90 -21.66 -9.74
CA GLY A 25 2.52 -21.73 -9.23
C GLY A 25 1.81 -23.05 -9.55
N VAL A 26 2.31 -23.82 -10.53
CA VAL A 26 1.82 -25.18 -10.86
C VAL A 26 2.54 -26.23 -10.02
N ILE A 27 3.85 -26.04 -9.76
CA ILE A 27 4.70 -26.96 -8.99
C ILE A 27 4.42 -26.83 -7.48
N PHE A 28 4.13 -25.62 -7.00
CA PHE A 28 3.82 -25.31 -5.60
C PHE A 28 2.42 -24.69 -5.49
N PRO A 29 1.35 -25.46 -5.74
CA PRO A 29 -0.02 -24.95 -5.76
C PRO A 29 -0.51 -24.46 -4.38
N ASP A 30 0.16 -24.86 -3.31
CA ASP A 30 -0.12 -24.44 -1.93
C ASP A 30 0.60 -23.13 -1.54
N ASP A 31 1.56 -22.66 -2.36
CA ASP A 31 2.25 -21.40 -2.14
C ASP A 31 1.50 -20.26 -2.83
N ILE A 32 0.91 -19.38 -2.02
CA ILE A 32 0.22 -18.19 -2.51
C ILE A 32 1.26 -17.19 -3.00
N THR A 33 1.17 -16.79 -4.27
CA THR A 33 1.95 -15.67 -4.83
C THR A 33 1.72 -14.41 -3.99
N ASN A 34 2.74 -14.01 -3.23
CA ASN A 34 2.66 -12.91 -2.24
C ASN A 34 2.94 -11.52 -2.85
N GLN A 35 3.60 -11.50 -4.00
CA GLN A 35 4.07 -10.32 -4.70
C GLN A 35 3.81 -10.45 -6.20
N HIS A 36 3.52 -9.34 -6.87
CA HIS A 36 3.16 -9.32 -8.29
C HIS A 36 3.99 -8.31 -9.08
N GLY A 37 4.32 -8.68 -10.32
CA GLY A 37 5.08 -7.89 -11.28
C GLY A 37 6.56 -7.78 -10.96
N ASP A 38 7.26 -7.04 -11.82
CA ASP A 38 8.65 -6.59 -11.67
C ASP A 38 8.79 -5.27 -12.47
N PRO A 39 9.96 -4.59 -12.47
CA PRO A 39 10.13 -3.33 -13.21
C PRO A 39 9.84 -3.40 -14.72
N THR A 40 9.88 -4.59 -15.32
CA THR A 40 9.62 -4.85 -16.74
C THR A 40 8.21 -5.34 -17.04
N THR A 41 7.49 -5.81 -16.02
CA THR A 41 6.15 -6.39 -16.15
C THR A 41 5.11 -5.54 -15.41
N PRO A 42 4.33 -4.70 -16.12
CA PRO A 42 3.24 -3.93 -15.53
C PRO A 42 2.20 -4.83 -14.88
N VAL A 43 1.59 -4.32 -13.82
CA VAL A 43 0.52 -4.97 -13.08
C VAL A 43 -0.78 -4.21 -13.28
N ILE A 44 -1.85 -4.90 -13.64
CA ILE A 44 -3.19 -4.33 -13.74
C ILE A 44 -4.00 -4.81 -12.53
N TYR A 45 -4.46 -3.87 -11.70
CA TYR A 45 -5.48 -4.12 -10.69
C TYR A 45 -6.87 -3.92 -11.29
N LEU A 46 -7.68 -4.96 -11.32
CA LEU A 46 -9.05 -4.93 -11.79
C LEU A 46 -9.99 -4.55 -10.65
N SER A 47 -10.29 -3.26 -10.56
CA SER A 47 -11.33 -2.76 -9.66
C SER A 47 -12.72 -3.05 -10.24
N PRO A 48 -13.62 -3.72 -9.50
CA PRO A 48 -15.01 -3.88 -9.93
C PRO A 48 -15.77 -2.55 -10.00
N SER A 49 -15.35 -1.54 -9.24
CA SER A 49 -16.03 -0.24 -9.14
C SER A 49 -15.45 0.80 -10.11
N PHE A 50 -14.13 0.78 -10.33
CA PHE A 50 -13.43 1.84 -11.04
C PHE A 50 -12.92 1.41 -12.42
N GLY A 51 -12.88 0.11 -12.72
CA GLY A 51 -12.22 -0.43 -13.91
C GLY A 51 -10.72 -0.67 -13.68
N PRO A 52 -9.94 -0.94 -14.73
CA PRO A 52 -8.54 -1.28 -14.59
C PRO A 52 -7.71 -0.11 -14.02
N LEU A 53 -6.78 -0.43 -13.13
CA LEU A 53 -5.71 0.45 -12.69
C LEU A 53 -4.38 -0.14 -13.16
N TYR A 54 -3.62 0.62 -13.95
CA TYR A 54 -2.37 0.20 -14.56
C TYR A 54 -1.18 0.67 -13.73
N LEU A 55 -0.47 -0.27 -13.13
CA LEU A 55 0.64 -0.03 -12.20
C LEU A 55 1.96 -0.42 -12.85
N THR A 56 2.93 0.48 -12.79
CA THR A 56 4.34 0.18 -12.97
C THR A 56 5.02 0.06 -11.61
N LEU A 57 6.15 -0.63 -11.58
CA LEU A 57 6.93 -0.90 -10.38
C LEU A 57 8.25 -0.13 -10.44
N ALA A 58 8.72 0.33 -9.28
CA ALA A 58 9.97 1.08 -9.22
C ALA A 58 11.16 0.19 -9.61
N ASP A 59 12.15 0.74 -10.30
CA ASP A 59 13.45 0.09 -10.53
C ASP A 59 14.49 0.67 -9.56
N PRO A 60 14.66 0.07 -8.36
CA PRO A 60 15.55 0.60 -7.33
C PRO A 60 17.02 0.63 -7.76
N ILE A 61 17.63 1.80 -7.66
CA ILE A 61 19.03 2.02 -8.02
C ILE A 61 19.93 1.76 -6.79
N GLY A 62 20.67 0.65 -6.83
CA GLY A 62 21.61 0.28 -5.77
C GLY A 62 21.05 -0.68 -4.71
N GLU A 63 21.92 -1.26 -3.90
CA GLU A 63 21.55 -2.31 -2.94
C GLU A 63 20.60 -1.81 -1.85
N THR A 64 20.80 -0.59 -1.34
CA THR A 64 19.96 -0.01 -0.28
C THR A 64 18.51 0.16 -0.74
N SER A 65 18.28 0.70 -1.95
CA SER A 65 16.92 0.84 -2.50
C SER A 65 16.30 -0.53 -2.82
N ARG A 66 17.09 -1.51 -3.28
CA ARG A 66 16.60 -2.88 -3.55
C ARG A 66 16.10 -3.58 -2.30
N GLN A 67 16.77 -3.36 -1.18
CA GLN A 67 16.38 -3.92 0.12
C GLN A 67 15.05 -3.38 0.63
N LEU A 68 14.51 -2.29 0.06
CA LEU A 68 13.20 -1.74 0.45
C LEU A 68 12.02 -2.45 -0.23
N PHE A 69 12.29 -3.31 -1.22
CA PHE A 69 11.28 -4.11 -1.93
C PHE A 69 10.08 -3.33 -2.50
N SER A 70 10.26 -2.05 -2.84
CA SER A 70 9.26 -1.19 -3.51
C SER A 70 9.00 -1.55 -4.98
N HIS A 71 9.74 -2.52 -5.51
CA HIS A 71 9.65 -3.04 -6.88
C HIS A 71 8.60 -4.15 -7.05
N PHE A 72 7.74 -4.38 -6.04
CA PHE A 72 6.65 -5.36 -6.10
C PHE A 72 5.32 -4.76 -5.67
N LEU A 73 4.22 -5.28 -6.22
CA LEU A 73 2.89 -5.11 -5.64
C LEU A 73 2.61 -6.23 -4.63
N TRP A 74 2.42 -5.86 -3.37
CA TRP A 74 2.19 -6.79 -2.26
C TRP A 74 0.70 -7.09 -2.05
N ASN A 75 0.36 -8.34 -1.72
CA ASN A 75 -1.03 -8.76 -1.44
C ASN A 75 -1.69 -7.95 -0.33
N ALA A 76 -0.94 -7.44 0.65
CA ALA A 76 -1.48 -6.59 1.70
C ALA A 76 -2.06 -5.28 1.15
N SER A 77 -1.42 -4.69 0.13
CA SER A 77 -1.91 -3.47 -0.54
C SER A 77 -3.18 -3.75 -1.35
N VAL A 78 -3.22 -4.89 -2.04
CA VAL A 78 -4.42 -5.37 -2.74
C VAL A 78 -5.58 -5.56 -1.75
N LEU A 79 -5.34 -6.23 -0.63
CA LEU A 79 -6.37 -6.45 0.40
C LEU A 79 -6.87 -5.15 1.01
N LEU A 80 -5.98 -4.19 1.26
CA LEU A 80 -6.37 -2.88 1.77
C LEU A 80 -7.24 -2.12 0.76
N ALA A 81 -6.87 -2.15 -0.52
CA ALA A 81 -7.68 -1.60 -1.60
C ALA A 81 -9.08 -2.26 -1.67
N GLU A 82 -9.17 -3.59 -1.57
CA GLU A 82 -10.45 -4.29 -1.53
C GLU A 82 -11.32 -3.84 -0.35
N TYR A 83 -10.73 -3.71 0.85
CA TYR A 83 -11.47 -3.26 2.02
C TYR A 83 -12.00 -1.83 1.87
N ILE A 84 -11.22 -0.91 1.31
CA ILE A 84 -11.67 0.45 1.04
C ILE A 84 -12.79 0.47 -0.01
N GLU A 85 -12.65 -0.35 -1.05
CA GLU A 85 -13.57 -0.38 -2.18
C GLU A 85 -14.92 -1.04 -1.84
N GLU A 86 -14.89 -2.21 -1.20
CA GLU A 86 -16.04 -3.09 -1.00
C GLU A 86 -16.50 -3.19 0.46
N GLY A 87 -15.67 -2.74 1.40
CA GLY A 87 -15.98 -2.78 2.81
C GLY A 87 -17.13 -1.85 3.22
N SER A 88 -17.75 -2.15 4.37
CA SER A 88 -18.78 -1.27 4.93
C SER A 88 -18.25 0.14 5.15
N PRO A 89 -18.98 1.21 4.76
CA PRO A 89 -18.57 2.60 5.01
C PRO A 89 -18.27 2.90 6.48
N SER A 90 -18.95 2.21 7.41
CA SER A 90 -18.71 2.37 8.85
C SER A 90 -17.33 1.89 9.33
N GLN A 91 -16.73 0.94 8.61
CA GLN A 91 -15.45 0.33 8.98
C GLN A 91 -14.30 0.80 8.10
N TRP A 92 -14.54 0.94 6.79
CA TRP A 92 -13.53 1.20 5.77
C TRP A 92 -13.81 2.48 4.95
N GLY A 93 -14.74 3.31 5.42
CA GLY A 93 -15.10 4.56 4.77
C GLY A 93 -13.95 5.56 4.75
N VAL A 94 -13.70 6.09 3.56
CA VAL A 94 -12.73 7.16 3.28
C VAL A 94 -13.39 8.39 2.65
N GLN A 95 -14.69 8.36 2.37
CA GLN A 95 -15.37 9.46 1.66
C GLN A 95 -15.33 10.75 2.49
N GLY A 96 -14.82 11.83 1.90
CA GLY A 96 -14.61 13.12 2.57
C GLY A 96 -13.49 13.11 3.62
N GLU A 97 -12.71 12.04 3.71
CA GLU A 97 -11.63 11.92 4.70
C GLU A 97 -10.30 12.41 4.13
N ARG A 98 -9.38 12.75 5.04
CA ARG A 98 -7.98 13.06 4.72
C ARG A 98 -7.11 11.84 5.00
N VAL A 99 -6.52 11.27 3.97
CA VAL A 99 -5.87 9.95 3.98
C VAL A 99 -4.36 10.07 3.75
N LEU A 100 -3.57 9.35 4.53
CA LEU A 100 -2.12 9.17 4.31
C LEU A 100 -1.82 7.71 4.07
N GLU A 101 -1.09 7.37 3.00
CA GLU A 101 -0.48 6.05 2.82
C GLU A 101 1.01 6.13 3.17
N LEU A 102 1.46 5.26 4.08
CA LEU A 102 2.86 5.13 4.49
C LEU A 102 3.45 3.85 3.89
N GLY A 103 4.59 3.96 3.19
CA GLY A 103 5.22 2.80 2.53
C GLY A 103 4.37 2.29 1.37
N ALA A 104 4.02 3.21 0.47
CA ALA A 104 3.02 2.99 -0.56
C ALA A 104 3.41 1.98 -1.66
N GLY A 105 4.70 1.79 -1.93
CA GLY A 105 5.22 1.00 -3.04
C GLY A 105 4.71 1.50 -4.39
N THR A 106 3.60 0.94 -4.86
CA THR A 106 2.92 1.36 -6.11
C THR A 106 1.95 2.52 -5.94
N GLY A 107 1.47 2.78 -4.71
CA GLY A 107 0.42 3.74 -4.41
C GLY A 107 -1.00 3.24 -4.64
N LEU A 108 -1.21 1.93 -4.77
CA LEU A 108 -2.52 1.35 -5.08
C LEU A 108 -3.59 1.72 -4.05
N ALA A 109 -3.33 1.56 -2.74
CA ALA A 109 -4.36 1.79 -1.73
C ALA A 109 -4.75 3.27 -1.64
N GLY A 110 -3.79 4.19 -1.75
CA GLY A 110 -4.04 5.63 -1.83
C GLY A 110 -4.85 6.04 -3.06
N MET A 111 -4.51 5.50 -4.24
CA MET A 111 -5.30 5.75 -5.46
C MET A 111 -6.74 5.24 -5.33
N VAL A 112 -6.94 4.04 -4.77
CA VAL A 112 -8.28 3.50 -4.51
C VAL A 112 -9.04 4.36 -3.49
N ALA A 113 -8.37 4.86 -2.45
CA ALA A 113 -8.99 5.79 -1.51
C ALA A 113 -9.45 7.10 -2.17
N CYS A 114 -8.63 7.65 -3.08
CA CYS A 114 -8.97 8.83 -3.87
C CYS A 114 -10.21 8.57 -4.75
N LEU A 115 -10.22 7.46 -5.49
CA LEU A 115 -11.34 7.05 -6.34
C LEU A 115 -12.62 6.77 -5.54
N LYS A 116 -12.49 6.32 -4.28
CA LYS A 116 -13.59 6.09 -3.34
C LYS A 116 -14.10 7.38 -2.66
N GLY A 117 -13.55 8.54 -3.04
CA GLY A 117 -14.08 9.85 -2.65
C GLY A 117 -13.43 10.46 -1.41
N ALA A 118 -12.20 10.04 -1.04
CA ALA A 118 -11.38 10.80 -0.11
C ALA A 118 -11.21 12.25 -0.57
N GLU A 119 -11.27 13.20 0.35
CA GLU A 119 -11.15 14.64 0.02
C GLU A 119 -9.70 14.97 -0.37
N GLU A 120 -8.75 14.43 0.38
CA GLU A 120 -7.31 14.61 0.15
C GLU A 120 -6.58 13.31 0.49
N VAL A 121 -5.70 12.87 -0.41
CA VAL A 121 -4.85 11.71 -0.24
C VAL A 121 -3.40 12.12 -0.42
N VAL A 122 -2.55 11.78 0.55
CA VAL A 122 -1.10 11.83 0.40
C VAL A 122 -0.58 10.42 0.32
N VAL A 123 0.10 10.08 -0.78
CA VAL A 123 0.78 8.81 -0.95
C VAL A 123 2.26 9.03 -0.63
N SER A 124 2.80 8.32 0.37
CA SER A 124 4.18 8.51 0.80
C SER A 124 4.99 7.23 0.87
N ASP A 125 6.27 7.37 0.54
CA ASP A 125 7.27 6.30 0.62
C ASP A 125 8.63 6.89 1.00
N TYR A 126 9.65 6.04 1.15
CA TYR A 126 11.01 6.45 1.39
C TYR A 126 11.45 7.51 0.37
N PRO A 127 12.20 8.57 0.76
CA PRO A 127 12.57 9.68 -0.10
C PRO A 127 13.68 9.30 -1.11
N ALA A 128 13.38 8.31 -1.95
CA ALA A 128 14.16 7.87 -3.09
C ALA A 128 13.41 8.27 -4.37
N GLU A 129 14.05 9.05 -5.23
CA GLU A 129 13.38 9.68 -6.37
C GLU A 129 12.83 8.66 -7.37
N GLU A 130 13.50 7.51 -7.54
CA GLU A 130 13.01 6.42 -8.40
C GLU A 130 11.68 5.82 -7.90
N VAL A 131 11.50 5.74 -6.58
CA VAL A 131 10.26 5.24 -5.97
C VAL A 131 9.16 6.29 -6.10
N LEU A 132 9.46 7.53 -5.73
CA LEU A 132 8.49 8.63 -5.78
C LEU A 132 8.06 8.93 -7.23
N LEU A 133 8.98 8.88 -8.19
CA LEU A 133 8.67 9.05 -9.60
C LEU A 133 7.73 7.96 -10.09
N ASN A 134 7.97 6.69 -9.74
CA ASN A 134 7.06 5.60 -10.14
C ASN A 134 5.65 5.80 -9.55
N ILE A 135 5.54 6.18 -8.27
CA ILE A 135 4.24 6.48 -7.65
C ILE A 135 3.54 7.63 -8.37
N ARG A 136 4.27 8.73 -8.69
CA ARG A 136 3.71 9.87 -9.43
C ARG A 136 3.21 9.44 -10.81
N LEU A 137 3.95 8.60 -11.54
CA LEU A 137 3.52 8.07 -12.83
C LEU A 137 2.27 7.20 -12.71
N ASN A 138 2.17 6.36 -11.69
CA ASN A 138 0.96 5.58 -11.40
C ASN A 138 -0.23 6.49 -11.09
N VAL A 139 -0.06 7.50 -10.24
CA VAL A 139 -1.10 8.48 -9.91
C VAL A 139 -1.56 9.23 -11.15
N THR A 140 -0.64 9.76 -11.96
CA THR A 140 -0.98 10.46 -13.21
C THR A 140 -1.80 9.57 -14.13
N ARG A 141 -1.34 8.33 -14.38
CA ARG A 141 -1.99 7.39 -15.29
C ARG A 141 -3.40 7.00 -14.84
N ASN A 142 -3.60 6.83 -13.52
CA ASN A 142 -4.83 6.24 -12.99
C ASN A 142 -5.79 7.26 -12.38
N ILE A 143 -5.37 8.49 -12.12
CA ILE A 143 -6.19 9.53 -11.49
C ILE A 143 -6.29 10.76 -12.39
N THR A 144 -5.15 11.37 -12.76
CA THR A 144 -5.13 12.65 -13.49
C THR A 144 -5.53 12.50 -14.97
N ASP A 145 -4.91 11.53 -15.65
CA ASP A 145 -5.13 11.25 -17.08
C ASP A 145 -6.14 10.10 -17.28
N ARG A 146 -6.87 9.76 -16.22
CA ARG A 146 -7.84 8.67 -16.21
C ARG A 146 -8.93 8.93 -17.26
N LYS A 147 -9.22 7.92 -18.10
CA LYS A 147 -10.28 8.01 -19.12
C LYS A 147 -11.62 7.52 -18.59
N GLU A 148 -11.59 6.64 -17.61
CA GLU A 148 -12.74 6.09 -16.92
C GLU A 148 -13.36 7.16 -16.02
N ALA A 149 -14.68 7.35 -16.11
CA ALA A 149 -15.38 8.33 -15.28
C ALA A 149 -15.30 7.94 -13.78
N PRO A 150 -15.06 8.89 -12.87
CA PRO A 150 -15.08 8.61 -11.44
C PRO A 150 -16.50 8.26 -10.97
N LEU A 151 -16.60 7.36 -9.99
CA LEU A 151 -17.87 7.06 -9.33
C LEU A 151 -18.35 8.19 -8.41
N ALA A 152 -17.41 8.97 -7.86
CA ALA A 152 -17.71 10.13 -7.03
C ALA A 152 -18.04 11.37 -7.89
N PRO A 153 -18.91 12.28 -7.40
CA PRO A 153 -19.27 13.51 -8.12
C PRO A 153 -18.08 14.39 -8.50
N SER A 154 -16.99 14.29 -7.73
CA SER A 154 -15.70 14.92 -7.97
C SER A 154 -14.60 14.10 -7.32
N LEU A 155 -13.45 13.96 -7.98
CA LEU A 155 -12.26 13.38 -7.37
C LEU A 155 -11.65 14.36 -6.36
N GLY A 156 -11.19 13.83 -5.22
CA GLY A 156 -10.39 14.60 -4.28
C GLY A 156 -8.99 14.89 -4.80
N LYS A 157 -8.20 15.58 -3.97
CA LYS A 157 -6.80 15.86 -4.28
C LYS A 157 -5.94 14.65 -3.96
N ILE A 158 -4.95 14.36 -4.80
CA ILE A 158 -3.93 13.35 -4.52
C ILE A 158 -2.54 13.94 -4.76
N SER A 159 -1.61 13.72 -3.85
CA SER A 159 -0.20 14.10 -3.98
C SER A 159 0.74 12.98 -3.55
N VAL A 160 2.01 13.10 -3.95
CA VAL A 160 3.07 12.12 -3.64
C VAL A 160 4.20 12.82 -2.89
N GLU A 161 4.54 12.32 -1.72
CA GLU A 161 5.51 12.94 -0.81
C GLU A 161 6.57 11.93 -0.34
N GLY A 162 7.80 12.39 -0.16
CA GLY A 162 8.86 11.58 0.45
C GLY A 162 8.77 11.62 1.97
N HIS A 163 8.69 10.47 2.63
CA HIS A 163 8.67 10.35 4.09
C HIS A 163 9.45 9.12 4.56
N GLY A 164 10.62 9.36 5.14
CA GLY A 164 11.33 8.33 5.90
C GLY A 164 10.64 8.14 7.24
N TRP A 165 10.27 6.89 7.58
CA TRP A 165 9.61 6.63 8.85
C TRP A 165 10.45 7.13 10.03
N GLY A 166 9.81 7.84 10.96
CA GLY A 166 10.46 8.44 12.12
C GLY A 166 11.06 9.81 11.87
N ASP A 167 11.15 10.28 10.62
CA ASP A 167 11.58 11.66 10.33
C ASP A 167 10.41 12.64 10.51
N LEU A 168 10.27 13.13 11.73
CA LEU A 168 9.18 14.03 12.11
C LEU A 168 9.54 15.51 11.96
N THR A 169 10.69 15.82 11.36
CA THR A 169 11.26 17.18 11.32
C THR A 169 11.21 17.84 9.94
N THR A 170 10.88 17.08 8.89
CA THR A 170 10.73 17.62 7.54
C THR A 170 9.59 18.65 7.46
N PRO A 171 9.59 19.55 6.46
CA PRO A 171 8.46 20.44 6.22
C PRO A 171 7.13 19.69 6.03
N PHE A 172 7.17 18.53 5.36
CA PHE A 172 6.01 17.65 5.22
C PHE A 172 5.50 17.18 6.59
N SER A 173 6.39 16.65 7.43
CA SER A 173 6.07 16.14 8.76
C SER A 173 5.50 17.23 9.66
N LEU A 174 6.17 18.39 9.76
CA LEU A 174 5.71 19.51 10.58
C LEU A 174 4.39 20.08 10.08
N GLY A 175 4.23 20.20 8.76
CA GLY A 175 3.03 20.73 8.13
C GLY A 175 1.80 19.83 8.24
N ASN A 176 1.97 18.53 8.55
CA ASN A 176 0.89 17.55 8.54
C ASN A 176 0.63 16.85 9.88
N LYS A 177 1.23 17.33 10.97
CA LYS A 177 1.01 16.78 12.31
C LYS A 177 -0.48 16.74 12.68
N GLY A 178 -0.99 15.56 13.03
CA GLY A 178 -2.37 15.34 13.48
C GLY A 178 -3.45 15.68 12.44
N LYS A 179 -3.13 15.67 11.14
CA LYS A 179 -4.06 16.10 10.09
C LYS A 179 -4.78 14.97 9.35
N PHE A 180 -4.40 13.71 9.54
CA PHE A 180 -4.97 12.59 8.79
C PHE A 180 -5.95 11.79 9.64
N SER A 181 -7.18 11.65 9.17
CA SER A 181 -8.21 10.86 9.85
C SER A 181 -8.10 9.37 9.49
N ARG A 182 -7.43 9.03 8.38
CA ARG A 182 -7.10 7.66 7.98
C ARG A 182 -5.61 7.56 7.62
N ILE A 183 -4.95 6.53 8.16
CA ILE A 183 -3.60 6.16 7.75
C ILE A 183 -3.62 4.73 7.23
N LEU A 184 -3.09 4.54 6.03
CA LEU A 184 -2.98 3.27 5.32
C LEU A 184 -1.55 2.75 5.45
N VAL A 185 -1.39 1.51 5.90
CA VAL A 185 -0.09 0.85 6.02
C VAL A 185 -0.23 -0.58 5.50
N ALA A 186 0.39 -0.89 4.38
CA ALA A 186 0.32 -2.20 3.76
C ALA A 186 1.73 -2.82 3.65
N ASP A 187 1.91 -3.98 4.26
CA ASP A 187 3.15 -4.77 4.24
C ASP A 187 4.43 -4.07 4.72
N CYS A 188 4.30 -3.20 5.72
CA CYS A 188 5.44 -2.43 6.25
C CYS A 188 6.10 -3.04 7.51
N LEU A 189 5.69 -4.25 7.92
CA LEU A 189 6.06 -4.82 9.23
C LEU A 189 7.23 -5.82 9.19
N TRP A 190 7.83 -6.05 8.02
CA TRP A 190 8.89 -7.05 7.83
C TRP A 190 10.27 -6.64 8.39
N MET A 191 10.46 -5.36 8.74
CA MET A 191 11.67 -4.80 9.39
C MET A 191 11.41 -4.50 10.88
N PRO A 192 11.67 -5.42 11.83
CA PRO A 192 11.44 -5.18 13.25
C PRO A 192 12.13 -3.92 13.80
N TYR A 193 13.34 -3.61 13.30
CA TYR A 193 14.09 -2.42 13.72
C TYR A 193 13.46 -1.09 13.28
N GLN A 194 12.51 -1.11 12.34
CA GLN A 194 11.78 0.08 11.90
C GLN A 194 10.42 0.25 12.58
N HIS A 195 9.97 -0.71 13.40
CA HIS A 195 8.64 -0.65 14.01
C HIS A 195 8.43 0.59 14.88
N ALA A 196 9.44 0.99 15.64
CA ALA A 196 9.37 2.20 16.46
C ALA A 196 9.20 3.47 15.61
N ASN A 197 9.93 3.56 14.49
CA ASN A 197 9.86 4.69 13.57
C ASN A 197 8.51 4.76 12.83
N LEU A 198 7.96 3.61 12.44
CA LEU A 198 6.64 3.52 11.83
C LEU A 198 5.54 3.91 12.83
N ARG A 199 5.60 3.39 14.07
CA ARG A 199 4.69 3.81 15.16
C ARG A 199 4.75 5.32 15.41
N ALA A 200 5.95 5.90 15.47
CA ALA A 200 6.13 7.33 15.65
C ALA A 200 5.52 8.15 14.50
N SER A 201 5.68 7.68 13.25
CA SER A 201 5.05 8.33 12.08
C SER A 201 3.53 8.28 12.15
N ILE A 202 2.96 7.10 12.43
CA ILE A 202 1.51 6.96 12.59
C ILE A 202 1.00 7.90 13.68
N ALA A 203 1.60 7.87 14.88
CA ALA A 203 1.21 8.72 15.99
C ALA A 203 1.32 10.22 15.68
N HIS A 204 2.33 10.63 14.92
CA HIS A 204 2.55 12.03 14.56
C HIS A 204 1.52 12.56 13.57
N PHE A 205 1.15 11.76 12.57
CA PHE A 205 0.25 12.17 11.49
C PHE A 205 -1.24 11.97 11.81
N LEU A 206 -1.55 11.01 12.68
CA LEU A 206 -2.93 10.62 12.98
C LEU A 206 -3.65 11.74 13.75
N GLY A 207 -4.75 12.22 13.17
CA GLY A 207 -5.64 13.17 13.83
C GLY A 207 -6.40 12.54 14.98
N GLN A 208 -6.95 13.40 15.86
CA GLN A 208 -7.73 12.94 17.00
C GLN A 208 -8.93 12.10 16.55
N GLY A 209 -9.06 10.89 17.09
CA GLY A 209 -10.11 9.94 16.70
C GLY A 209 -9.91 9.27 15.33
N GLY A 210 -8.78 9.53 14.65
CA GLY A 210 -8.42 8.87 13.40
C GLY A 210 -8.11 7.39 13.59
N LYS A 211 -8.09 6.65 12.47
CA LYS A 211 -7.75 5.22 12.44
C LYS A 211 -6.57 4.95 11.52
N ALA A 212 -5.66 4.10 11.98
CA ALA A 212 -4.61 3.52 11.15
C ALA A 212 -4.99 2.07 10.80
N TRP A 213 -5.08 1.77 9.50
CA TRP A 213 -5.30 0.42 9.00
C TRP A 213 -3.95 -0.18 8.61
N VAL A 214 -3.52 -1.18 9.38
CA VAL A 214 -2.25 -1.86 9.21
C VAL A 214 -2.52 -3.30 8.77
N ILE A 215 -2.12 -3.63 7.54
CA ILE A 215 -2.26 -4.98 6.97
C ILE A 215 -0.85 -5.49 6.65
N ALA A 216 -0.54 -6.72 7.06
CA ALA A 216 0.74 -7.34 6.77
C ALA A 216 0.55 -8.81 6.39
N GLY A 217 1.35 -9.29 5.45
CA GLY A 217 1.39 -10.70 5.07
C GLY A 217 2.31 -11.51 5.98
N PHE A 218 1.96 -12.78 6.24
CA PHE A 218 2.78 -13.67 7.08
C PHE A 218 4.00 -14.28 6.38
N HIS A 219 4.32 -13.82 5.18
CA HIS A 219 5.46 -14.31 4.39
C HIS A 219 6.82 -14.00 5.05
N THR A 220 6.87 -13.06 6.02
CA THR A 220 8.08 -12.81 6.84
C THR A 220 8.02 -13.43 8.26
N GLY A 221 6.94 -14.14 8.58
CA GLY A 221 6.72 -14.83 9.85
C GLY A 221 6.11 -13.96 10.96
N ARG A 222 5.17 -14.54 11.72
CA ARG A 222 4.42 -13.87 12.80
C ARG A 222 5.31 -13.19 13.84
N GLU A 223 6.42 -13.84 14.20
CA GLU A 223 7.36 -13.33 15.20
C GLU A 223 7.91 -11.94 14.84
N LYS A 224 8.23 -11.70 13.57
CA LYS A 224 8.77 -10.41 13.13
C LYS A 224 7.75 -9.29 13.26
N MET A 225 6.46 -9.56 13.02
CA MET A 225 5.41 -8.52 13.03
C MET A 225 4.81 -8.27 14.40
N ARG A 226 4.79 -9.28 15.28
CA ARG A 226 4.16 -9.19 16.61
C ARG A 226 4.68 -7.99 17.41
N GLY A 227 5.97 -7.68 17.31
CA GLY A 227 6.60 -6.55 18.01
C GLY A 227 6.00 -5.18 17.65
N PHE A 228 5.38 -5.05 16.47
CA PHE A 228 4.72 -3.81 16.09
C PHE A 228 3.51 -3.52 16.98
N PHE A 229 2.74 -4.58 17.28
CA PHE A 229 1.47 -4.54 18.01
C PHE A 229 1.60 -4.70 19.52
N ALA A 230 2.83 -4.72 20.07
CA ALA A 230 3.04 -4.82 21.50
C ALA A 230 2.36 -3.66 22.23
N GLU A 231 1.48 -3.97 23.20
CA GLU A 231 0.61 -2.98 23.83
C GLU A 231 1.40 -1.84 24.51
N ALA A 232 2.49 -2.17 25.21
CA ALA A 232 3.37 -1.18 25.84
C ALA A 232 4.01 -0.23 24.81
N GLU A 233 4.40 -0.76 23.65
CA GLU A 233 5.04 -0.01 22.57
C GLU A 233 4.07 0.90 21.81
N LEU A 234 2.81 0.50 21.68
CA LEU A 234 1.77 1.35 21.10
C LEU A 234 1.37 2.45 22.09
N LYS A 235 1.17 2.11 23.37
CA LYS A 235 0.82 3.07 24.41
C LYS A 235 1.89 4.14 24.61
N SER A 236 3.17 3.81 24.45
CA SER A 236 4.27 4.78 24.61
C SER A 236 4.22 5.93 23.59
N VAL A 237 3.56 5.73 22.44
CA VAL A 237 3.32 6.77 21.42
C VAL A 237 1.85 7.22 21.35
N GLY A 238 1.01 6.83 22.32
CA GLY A 238 -0.40 7.23 22.35
C GLY A 238 -1.31 6.47 21.38
N LEU A 239 -0.87 5.31 20.88
CA LEU A 239 -1.67 4.44 20.02
C LEU A 239 -2.24 3.25 20.81
N GLY A 240 -3.26 2.61 20.25
CA GLY A 240 -3.83 1.38 20.78
C GLY A 240 -4.46 0.54 19.66
N VAL A 241 -4.57 -0.77 19.88
CA VAL A 241 -5.24 -1.67 18.95
C VAL A 241 -6.74 -1.64 19.24
N GLU A 242 -7.54 -1.13 18.28
CA GLU A 242 -9.00 -1.23 18.34
C GLU A 242 -9.47 -2.65 18.01
N ARG A 243 -8.91 -3.25 16.96
CA ARG A 243 -9.27 -4.59 16.48
C ARG A 243 -8.09 -5.20 15.72
N ILE A 244 -7.84 -6.50 15.92
CA ILE A 244 -6.86 -7.29 15.17
C ILE A 244 -7.45 -8.68 14.88
N TRP A 245 -7.25 -9.18 13.66
CA TRP A 245 -7.68 -10.51 13.25
C TRP A 245 -6.78 -11.01 12.12
N GLU A 246 -6.82 -12.32 11.87
CA GLU A 246 -6.11 -12.97 10.77
C GLU A 246 -7.13 -13.52 9.76
N ARG A 247 -6.75 -13.59 8.47
CA ARG A 247 -7.55 -14.22 7.42
C ARG A 247 -6.63 -15.01 6.48
N ASN A 248 -7.10 -16.16 5.99
CA ASN A 248 -6.42 -16.87 4.92
C ASN A 248 -6.51 -16.08 3.61
N ALA A 249 -5.43 -16.02 2.85
CA ALA A 249 -5.42 -15.33 1.56
C ALA A 249 -6.14 -16.14 0.45
N GLY A 250 -6.28 -17.47 0.62
CA GLY A 250 -6.82 -18.39 -0.39
C GLY A 250 -8.34 -18.63 -0.36
N TRP A 251 -9.05 -18.34 0.74
CA TRP A 251 -10.46 -18.76 0.89
C TRP A 251 -11.31 -17.75 1.67
N GLY A 252 -12.57 -17.61 1.23
CA GLY A 252 -13.62 -16.85 1.93
C GLY A 252 -14.09 -17.52 3.20
#